data_AF-A0A929M814-F1
#
_entry.id   AF-A0A929M814-F1
#
_cell.length_a   1.000
_cell.length_b   1.000
_cell.length_c   1.000
_cell.angle_alpha   90.00
_cell.angle_beta   90.00
_cell.angle_gamma   90.00
#
_symmetry.space_group_name_H-M   'P 1'
#
loop_
_entity.id
_entity.type
_entity.pdbx_description
1 polymer ?
#
loop_
_entity_poly.entity_id
_entity_poly.type
_entity_poly.pdbx_seq_one_letter_code
_entity_poly.pdbx_strand_id
1 'polypeptide(L)'
;MGRMIGIDLGTTNSLATYIDDNGKIQFVKNEYGNILIPSVVGIDENGDIIVGELAKERRMRNSGETASNFKRKMGTSARIKIKDRVFDAQMLSSIVLKHLKENAERQLNEKIDRAIISVPAYFNDKQRKDTKIAAELA
;
A
#
# COMPACT_ATOMS: atom_id res chain seq x y z
N MET A 1 15.34 -10.39 14.76
CA MET A 1 15.28 -9.35 13.71
C MET A 1 14.30 -9.86 12.67
N GLY A 2 13.25 -9.12 12.34
CA GLY A 2 12.19 -9.60 11.46
C GLY A 2 12.68 -9.89 10.04
N ARG A 3 11.99 -10.77 9.31
CA ARG A 3 12.29 -11.04 7.89
C ARG A 3 12.06 -9.75 7.09
N MET A 4 12.94 -9.50 6.11
CA MET A 4 12.82 -8.34 5.23
C MET A 4 11.91 -8.68 4.05
N ILE A 5 11.06 -7.72 3.65
CA ILE A 5 10.22 -7.86 2.46
C ILE A 5 10.61 -6.85 1.37
N GLY A 6 10.40 -7.22 0.12
CA GLY A 6 10.42 -6.31 -1.02
C GLY A 6 9.01 -5.84 -1.33
N ILE A 7 8.79 -4.55 -1.56
CA ILE A 7 7.50 -3.98 -1.94
C ILE A 7 7.64 -3.21 -3.24
N ASP A 8 6.85 -3.60 -4.24
CA ASP A 8 6.59 -2.73 -5.38
C ASP A 8 5.33 -1.91 -5.09
N LEU A 9 5.51 -0.63 -4.75
CA LEU A 9 4.40 0.28 -4.50
C LEU A 9 3.99 0.91 -5.83
N GLY A 10 3.07 0.35 -6.60
CA GLY A 10 2.69 0.94 -7.88
C GLY A 10 1.66 2.07 -7.78
N THR A 11 1.41 2.73 -8.91
CA THR A 11 0.30 3.71 -9.03
C THR A 11 -1.06 3.02 -9.08
N THR A 12 -1.12 1.86 -9.73
CA THR A 12 -2.37 1.11 -9.99
C THR A 12 -2.47 -0.13 -9.12
N ASN A 13 -1.40 -0.92 -9.04
CA ASN A 13 -1.33 -2.13 -8.23
C ASN A 13 -0.01 -2.11 -7.46
N SER A 14 0.00 -2.77 -6.31
CA SER A 14 1.18 -2.98 -5.50
C SER A 14 1.28 -4.47 -5.16
N LEU A 15 2.49 -4.94 -4.88
CA LEU A 15 2.73 -6.31 -4.42
C LEU A 15 3.89 -6.34 -3.43
N ALA A 16 3.98 -7.43 -2.68
CA ALA A 16 5.12 -7.68 -1.81
C ALA A 16 5.71 -9.06 -2.04
N THR A 17 7.01 -9.19 -1.78
CA THR A 17 7.79 -10.42 -1.88
C THR A 17 8.66 -10.61 -0.64
N TYR A 18 9.08 -11.84 -0.39
CA TYR A 18 10.09 -12.18 0.60
C TYR A 18 10.98 -13.30 0.06
N ILE A 19 12.13 -13.50 0.71
CA ILE A 19 13.02 -14.62 0.41
C ILE A 19 12.75 -15.72 1.45
N ASP A 20 12.44 -16.93 1.00
CA ASP A 20 12.25 -18.08 1.87
C ASP A 20 13.58 -18.68 2.35
N ASP A 21 13.51 -19.69 3.24
CA ASP A 21 14.68 -20.31 3.84
C ASP A 21 15.56 -21.08 2.82
N ASN A 22 15.06 -21.32 1.60
CA ASN A 22 15.80 -21.91 0.50
C ASN A 22 16.40 -20.85 -0.45
N GLY A 23 16.30 -19.57 -0.11
CA GLY A 23 16.78 -18.47 -0.93
C GLY A 23 15.89 -18.15 -2.13
N LYS A 24 14.66 -18.69 -2.21
CA LYS A 24 13.75 -18.43 -3.33
C LYS A 24 12.85 -17.25 -3.03
N ILE A 25 12.59 -16.44 -4.06
CA ILE A 25 11.62 -15.34 -3.99
C ILE A 25 10.22 -15.93 -3.95
N GLN A 26 9.47 -15.56 -2.93
CA GLN A 26 8.07 -15.89 -2.75
C GLN A 26 7.22 -14.62 -2.77
N PHE A 27 5.98 -14.75 -3.23
CA PHE A 27 5.02 -13.65 -3.25
C PHE A 27 4.15 -13.67 -2.00
N VAL A 28 3.86 -12.48 -1.48
CA VAL A 28 2.85 -12.25 -0.45
C VAL A 28 1.49 -12.27 -1.12
N LYS A 29 0.56 -13.02 -0.53
CA LYS A 29 -0.83 -13.13 -0.98
C LYS A 29 -1.76 -12.46 0.03
N ASN A 30 -2.86 -11.87 -0.44
CA ASN A 30 -3.96 -11.51 0.45
C ASN A 30 -4.79 -12.76 0.82
N GLU A 31 -5.83 -12.57 1.62
CA GLU A 31 -6.75 -13.63 2.05
C GLU A 31 -7.53 -14.32 0.92
N TYR A 32 -7.59 -13.70 -0.25
CA TYR A 32 -8.20 -14.26 -1.46
C TYR A 32 -7.18 -14.98 -2.36
N GLY A 33 -5.91 -15.03 -1.97
CA GLY A 33 -4.83 -15.63 -2.77
C GLY A 33 -4.24 -14.72 -3.84
N ASN A 34 -4.68 -13.46 -3.94
CA ASN A 34 -4.18 -12.51 -4.93
C ASN A 34 -2.80 -11.97 -4.53
N ILE A 35 -1.92 -11.85 -5.52
CA ILE A 35 -0.57 -11.29 -5.38
C ILE A 35 -0.55 -9.80 -5.72
N LEU A 36 -1.34 -9.39 -6.72
CA LEU A 36 -1.44 -7.99 -7.16
C LEU A 36 -2.58 -7.31 -6.42
N ILE A 37 -2.24 -6.39 -5.52
CA ILE A 37 -3.21 -5.66 -4.71
C ILE A 37 -3.47 -4.29 -5.34
N PRO A 38 -4.72 -3.94 -5.70
CA PRO A 38 -5.04 -2.61 -6.20
C PRO A 38 -4.59 -1.51 -5.24
N SER A 39 -3.94 -0.47 -5.76
CA SER A 39 -3.51 0.71 -4.99
C SER A 39 -4.68 1.68 -4.83
N VAL A 40 -5.72 1.17 -4.16
CA VAL A 40 -6.99 1.84 -3.91
C VAL A 40 -7.25 1.75 -2.41
N VAL A 41 -7.61 2.88 -1.81
CA VAL A 41 -7.99 2.99 -0.40
C VAL A 41 -9.42 3.50 -0.36
N GLY A 42 -10.27 2.94 0.49
CA GLY A 42 -11.65 3.36 0.66
C GLY A 42 -12.08 3.32 2.13
N ILE A 43 -13.30 3.78 2.37
CA ILE A 43 -13.95 3.67 3.69
C ILE A 43 -15.25 2.90 3.50
N ASP A 44 -15.44 1.81 4.25
CA ASP A 44 -16.65 1.00 4.19
C ASP A 44 -17.83 1.63 4.94
N GLU A 45 -18.95 0.92 5.04
CA GLU A 45 -20.18 1.41 5.68
C GLU A 45 -20.02 1.60 7.20
N ASN A 46 -19.15 0.82 7.84
CA ASN A 46 -18.86 0.91 9.27
C ASN A 46 -17.90 2.06 9.59
N GLY A 47 -17.26 2.65 8.57
CA GLY A 47 -16.27 3.70 8.74
C GLY A 47 -14.83 3.17 8.82
N ASP A 48 -14.63 1.90 8.50
CA ASP A 48 -13.35 1.22 8.50
C ASP A 48 -12.61 1.43 7.18
N ILE A 49 -11.28 1.48 7.26
CA ILE A 49 -10.42 1.62 6.08
C ILE A 49 -10.33 0.27 5.37
N ILE A 50 -10.67 0.25 4.09
CA ILE A 50 -10.51 -0.90 3.19
C ILE A 50 -9.46 -0.59 2.12
N VAL A 51 -8.74 -1.61 1.69
CA VAL A 51 -7.65 -1.51 0.71
C VAL A 51 -7.83 -2.58 -0.38
N GLY A 52 -7.27 -2.34 -1.57
CA GLY A 52 -7.21 -3.38 -2.60
C GLY A 52 -8.53 -3.59 -3.31
N GLU A 53 -8.90 -4.85 -3.50
CA GLU A 53 -10.09 -5.31 -4.23
C GLU A 53 -11.37 -4.76 -3.60
N LEU A 54 -11.52 -4.84 -2.28
CA LEU A 54 -12.69 -4.31 -1.57
C LEU A 54 -12.89 -2.81 -1.85
N ALA A 55 -11.80 -2.04 -1.79
CA ALA A 55 -11.85 -0.61 -2.12
C ALA A 55 -12.13 -0.36 -3.61
N LYS A 56 -11.58 -1.19 -4.50
CA LYS A 56 -11.80 -1.10 -5.95
C LYS A 56 -13.25 -1.41 -6.34
N GLU A 57 -13.85 -2.45 -5.77
CA GLU A 57 -15.26 -2.80 -5.98
C GLU A 57 -16.18 -1.68 -5.48
N ARG A 58 -15.87 -1.13 -4.31
CA ARG A 58 -16.63 -0.01 -3.75
C ARG A 58 -16.60 1.21 -4.65
N ARG A 59 -15.47 1.51 -5.30
CA ARG A 59 -15.34 2.63 -6.24
C ARG A 59 -16.35 2.55 -7.40
N MET A 60 -16.68 1.35 -7.86
CA MET A 60 -17.65 1.15 -8.94
C MET A 60 -19.07 1.52 -8.52
N ARG A 61 -19.37 1.45 -7.21
CA ARG A 61 -20.68 1.80 -6.64
C ARG A 61 -20.71 3.24 -6.13
N ASN A 62 -19.66 3.66 -5.42
CA ASN A 62 -19.56 4.96 -4.72
C ASN A 62 -18.17 5.60 -4.94
N SER A 63 -18.02 6.40 -6.00
CA SER A 63 -16.72 6.98 -6.39
C SER A 63 -16.13 7.94 -5.36
N GLY A 64 -16.96 8.65 -4.57
CA GLY A 64 -16.53 9.60 -3.53
C GLY A 64 -16.03 8.96 -2.23
N GLU A 65 -16.11 7.63 -2.11
CA GLU A 65 -15.71 6.88 -0.91
C GLU A 65 -14.37 6.16 -1.08
N THR A 66 -13.64 6.46 -2.15
CA THR A 66 -12.37 5.81 -2.46
C THR A 66 -11.35 6.79 -3.05
N ALA A 67 -10.07 6.47 -2.91
CA ALA A 67 -8.95 7.15 -3.53
C ALA A 67 -8.09 6.15 -4.31
N SER A 68 -7.57 6.59 -5.44
CA SER A 68 -6.65 5.83 -6.30
C SER A 68 -5.69 6.79 -7.00
N ASN A 69 -4.67 6.28 -7.67
CA ASN A 69 -3.67 7.09 -8.41
C ASN A 69 -2.95 8.14 -7.54
N PHE A 70 -3.03 8.03 -6.20
CA PHE A 70 -2.43 8.99 -5.28
C PHE A 70 -0.89 8.94 -5.30
N LYS A 71 -0.26 7.85 -5.78
CA LYS A 71 1.19 7.81 -6.02
C LYS A 71 1.65 8.90 -7.01
N ARG A 72 0.79 9.31 -7.96
CA ARG A 72 1.08 10.44 -8.89
C ARG A 72 1.12 11.80 -8.20
N LYS A 73 0.58 11.89 -6.98
CA LYS A 73 0.53 13.11 -6.16
C LYS A 73 1.63 13.15 -5.10
N MET A 74 2.50 12.13 -5.02
CA MET A 74 3.70 12.17 -4.17
C MET A 74 4.58 13.36 -4.57
N GLY A 75 5.18 14.02 -3.59
CA GLY A 75 5.93 15.27 -3.81
C GLY A 75 5.08 16.53 -3.82
N THR A 76 3.74 16.44 -3.74
CA THR A 76 2.83 17.60 -3.79
C THR A 76 2.11 17.82 -2.45
N SER A 77 1.40 18.94 -2.33
CA SER A 77 0.51 19.25 -1.19
C SER A 77 -0.94 18.82 -1.41
N ALA A 78 -1.19 17.94 -2.39
CA ALA A 78 -2.54 17.56 -2.76
C ALA A 78 -3.28 16.87 -1.61
N ARG A 79 -4.48 17.36 -1.32
CA ARG A 79 -5.41 16.79 -0.34
C ARG A 79 -6.48 15.98 -1.07
N ILE A 80 -6.80 14.80 -0.55
CA ILE A 80 -7.76 13.86 -1.14
C ILE A 80 -8.82 13.57 -0.09
N LYS A 81 -10.06 13.94 -0.38
CA LYS A 81 -11.20 13.68 0.49
C LYS A 81 -11.80 12.31 0.17
N ILE A 82 -12.03 11.51 1.20
CA ILE A 82 -12.73 10.22 1.15
C ILE A 82 -13.80 10.26 2.25
N LYS A 83 -15.08 10.24 1.87
CA LYS A 83 -16.19 10.59 2.79
C LYS A 83 -15.90 11.93 3.50
N ASP A 84 -15.89 11.95 4.82
CA ASP A 84 -15.64 13.14 5.64
C ASP A 84 -14.19 13.28 6.10
N ARG A 85 -13.30 12.37 5.67
CA ARG A 85 -11.87 12.38 6.04
C ARG A 85 -11.03 12.93 4.90
N VAL A 86 -9.95 13.62 5.24
CA VAL A 86 -9.00 14.20 4.28
C VAL A 86 -7.62 13.61 4.50
N PHE A 87 -7.05 13.05 3.44
CA PHE A 87 -5.74 12.42 3.42
C PHE A 87 -4.79 13.16 2.48
N ASP A 88 -3.49 13.05 2.72
CA ASP A 88 -2.47 13.34 1.71
C ASP A 88 -2.00 12.06 1.01
N ALA A 89 -1.11 12.22 0.02
CA ALA A 89 -0.60 11.10 -0.75
C ALA A 89 0.24 10.14 0.10
N GLN A 90 1.03 10.66 1.05
CA GLN A 90 1.87 9.87 1.93
C GLN A 90 1.05 8.95 2.83
N MET A 91 -0.02 9.48 3.44
CA MET A 91 -0.91 8.71 4.30
C MET A 91 -1.69 7.63 3.52
N LEU A 92 -2.12 7.92 2.28
CA LEU A 92 -2.77 6.89 1.46
C LEU A 92 -1.78 5.81 1.03
N SER A 93 -0.54 6.18 0.71
CA SER A 93 0.52 5.22 0.44
C SER A 93 0.88 4.38 1.67
N SER A 94 0.92 4.97 2.87
CA SER A 94 1.20 4.23 4.11
C SER A 94 0.13 3.19 4.40
N ILE A 95 -1.14 3.51 4.15
CA ILE A 95 -2.26 2.56 4.29
C ILE A 95 -2.06 1.33 3.37
N VAL A 96 -1.63 1.53 2.12
CA VAL A 96 -1.34 0.41 1.21
C VAL A 96 -0.13 -0.41 1.69
N LEU A 97 0.95 0.27 2.12
CA LEU A 97 2.14 -0.39 2.65
C LEU A 97 1.83 -1.22 3.90
N LYS A 98 1.02 -0.67 4.81
CA LYS A 98 0.57 -1.34 6.03
C LYS A 98 -0.24 -2.59 5.70
N HIS A 99 -1.16 -2.50 4.74
CA HIS A 99 -1.93 -3.65 4.28
C HIS A 99 -1.04 -4.76 3.70
N LEU A 100 -0.03 -4.42 2.89
CA LEU A 100 0.93 -5.40 2.36
C LEU A 100 1.80 -6.04 3.46
N LYS A 101 2.24 -5.24 4.43
CA LYS A 101 2.94 -5.71 5.63
C LYS A 101 2.09 -6.68 6.44
N GLU A 102 0.83 -6.33 6.72
CA GLU A 102 -0.10 -7.20 7.44
C GLU A 102 -0.38 -8.52 6.69
N ASN A 103 -0.45 -8.49 5.35
CA ASN A 103 -0.55 -9.70 4.54
C ASN A 103 0.69 -10.58 4.69
N ALA A 104 1.88 -9.98 4.68
CA ALA A 104 3.14 -10.70 4.89
C ALA A 104 3.23 -11.28 6.31
N GLU A 105 2.88 -10.49 7.34
CA GLU A 105 2.87 -10.93 8.74
C GLU A 105 1.93 -12.13 8.94
N ARG A 106 0.73 -12.08 8.35
CA ARG A 106 -0.23 -13.21 8.38
C ARG A 106 0.31 -14.45 7.69
N GLN A 107 0.88 -14.30 6.49
CA GLN A 107 1.38 -15.43 5.70
C GLN A 107 2.61 -16.09 6.36
N LEU A 108 3.47 -15.31 7.00
CA LEU A 108 4.71 -15.77 7.63
C LEU A 108 4.54 -16.13 9.11
N ASN A 109 3.44 -15.71 9.74
CA ASN A 109 3.24 -15.80 11.19
C ASN A 109 4.38 -15.14 11.98
N GLU A 110 4.89 -14.01 11.48
CA GLU A 110 6.04 -13.29 12.02
C GLU A 110 5.85 -11.78 11.91
N LYS A 111 6.57 -11.00 12.73
CA LYS A 111 6.59 -9.53 12.61
C LYS A 111 7.56 -9.07 11.52
N ILE A 112 7.12 -8.11 10.71
CA ILE A 112 7.93 -7.52 9.64
C ILE A 112 8.28 -6.08 10.01
N ASP A 113 9.58 -5.85 10.23
CA ASP A 113 10.13 -4.57 10.69
C ASP A 113 10.95 -3.84 9.61
N ARG A 114 11.22 -4.49 8.47
CA ARG A 114 12.10 -3.98 7.42
C ARG A 114 11.54 -4.25 6.03
N ALA A 115 11.63 -3.24 5.17
CA ALA A 115 11.23 -3.36 3.77
C ALA A 115 12.19 -2.62 2.83
N ILE A 116 12.33 -3.14 1.62
CA ILE A 116 12.88 -2.44 0.46
C ILE A 116 11.71 -2.05 -0.43
N ILE A 117 11.57 -0.76 -0.76
CA ILE A 117 10.41 -0.24 -1.48
C ILE A 117 10.84 0.37 -2.81
N SER A 118 10.16 0.00 -3.90
CA SER A 118 10.41 0.54 -5.23
C SER A 118 9.94 2.01 -5.36
N VAL A 119 10.71 2.79 -6.12
CA VAL A 119 10.28 4.11 -6.62
C VAL A 119 10.62 4.23 -8.11
N PRO A 120 9.84 4.99 -8.90
CA PRO A 120 10.20 5.27 -10.28
C PRO A 120 11.56 5.94 -10.39
N ALA A 121 12.35 5.57 -11.41
CA ALA A 121 13.69 6.11 -11.61
C ALA A 121 13.72 7.65 -11.71
N TYR A 122 12.67 8.24 -12.30
CA TYR A 122 12.51 9.69 -12.47
C TYR A 122 12.02 10.42 -11.22
N PHE A 123 11.76 9.74 -10.09
CA PHE A 123 11.38 10.44 -8.86
C PHE A 123 12.50 11.36 -8.37
N ASN A 124 12.14 12.60 -8.05
CA ASN A 124 13.04 13.55 -7.39
C ASN A 124 13.21 13.23 -5.90
N ASP A 125 14.12 13.94 -5.22
CA ASP A 125 14.44 13.70 -3.82
C ASP A 125 13.25 13.87 -2.89
N LYS A 126 12.37 14.85 -3.16
CA LYS A 126 11.15 15.05 -2.37
C LYS A 126 10.22 13.84 -2.48
N GLN A 127 9.99 13.34 -3.70
CA GLN A 127 9.12 12.19 -3.92
C GLN A 127 9.69 10.91 -3.28
N ARG A 128 11.01 10.71 -3.34
CA ARG A 128 11.70 9.61 -2.66
C ARG A 128 11.55 9.71 -1.14
N LYS A 129 11.75 10.91 -0.57
CA LYS A 129 11.56 11.18 0.86
C LYS A 129 10.12 10.95 1.29
N ASP A 130 9.15 11.42 0.52
CA ASP A 130 7.73 11.20 0.79
C ASP A 130 7.39 9.69 0.78
N THR A 131 7.97 8.89 -0.11
CA THR A 131 7.80 7.41 -0.09
C THR A 131 8.42 6.79 1.17
N LYS A 132 9.58 7.28 1.63
CA LYS A 132 10.18 6.83 2.89
C LYS A 132 9.30 7.18 4.09
N ILE A 133 8.73 8.39 4.14
CA ILE A 133 7.79 8.81 5.19
C ILE A 133 6.55 7.90 5.20
N ALA A 134 6.00 7.60 4.02
CA ALA A 134 4.86 6.67 3.93
C ALA A 134 5.22 5.28 4.51
N ALA A 135 6.45 4.82 4.33
CA ALA A 135 6.93 3.56 4.91
C ALA A 135 7.10 3.62 6.43
N GLU A 136 7.60 4.74 6.97
CA GLU A 136 7.75 4.94 8.41
C GLU A 136 6.40 5.03 9.14
N LEU A 137 5.33 5.40 8.44
CA LEU A 137 3.96 5.45 8.96
C LEU A 137 3.23 4.09 8.93
N ALA A 138 3.82 3.04 8.34
CA ALA A 138 3.19 1.74 8.09
C ALA A 138 3.65 0.61 9.04
#